data_AF-A0A814F0R9-F1
#
_entry.id   AF-A0A814F0R9-F1
#
_cell.length_a   1.000
_cell.length_b   1.000
_cell.length_c   1.000
_cell.angle_alpha   90.00
_cell.angle_beta   90.00
_cell.angle_gamma   90.00
#
_symmetry.space_group_name_H-M   'P 1'
#
loop_
_entity.id
_entity.type
_entity.pdbx_description
1 polymer ?
#
loop_
_entity_poly.entity_id
_entity_poly.type
_entity_poly.pdbx_seq_one_letter_code
_entity_poly.pdbx_strand_id
1 'polypeptide(L)'
;MLPRFFASRFISIREPFVLITHNSDGSAPGRYIRYLSNPKILHWYASNLNQKNLQKIFPIPIGLANTRWGHGDLDKISFALKNHRKPWSQRTTFLYVNFAIDTNIDQRTKAISQASTIKNVQIVKERISPETYLEQIGNAKFVLSPPGTGIDCHRTWEALLMGAVPIVLTSGLDPLFTKTRSIIIDDWSKLSYNFLSSFNSSLDDDYVPDILYADYWHQTFFKHRKKVT
;
A
#
# COMPACT_ATOMS: atom_id res chain seq x y z
N MET A 1 -3.69 12.63 16.49
CA MET A 1 -2.77 12.04 17.49
C MET A 1 -1.43 12.77 17.56
N LEU A 2 -0.70 12.94 16.44
CA LEU A 2 0.58 13.68 16.39
C LEU A 2 0.60 15.08 17.04
N PRO A 3 -0.43 15.95 16.90
CA PRO A 3 -0.43 17.25 17.57
C PRO A 3 -0.33 17.12 19.09
N ARG A 4 -1.13 16.24 19.69
CA ARG A 4 -1.11 15.98 21.14
C ARG A 4 0.19 15.32 21.57
N PHE A 5 0.74 14.39 20.77
CA PHE A 5 2.02 13.73 21.05
C PHE A 5 3.15 14.75 21.15
N PHE A 6 3.37 15.55 20.10
CA PHE A 6 4.48 16.51 20.07
C PHE A 6 4.30 17.69 21.03
N ALA A 7 3.07 18.07 21.37
CA ALA A 7 2.80 19.14 22.33
C ALA A 7 2.96 18.72 23.80
N SER A 8 2.93 17.43 24.12
CA SER A 8 2.95 16.96 25.52
C SER A 8 3.90 15.78 25.73
N ARG A 9 3.51 14.59 25.24
CA ARG A 9 4.22 13.32 25.49
C ARG A 9 5.68 13.36 25.02
N PHE A 10 5.94 13.98 23.89
CA PHE A 10 7.30 14.12 23.35
C PHE A 10 8.24 14.87 24.31
N ILE A 11 7.74 15.86 25.04
CA ILE A 11 8.52 16.68 25.98
C ILE A 11 8.99 15.82 27.16
N SER A 12 8.13 14.91 27.64
CA SER A 12 8.43 14.04 28.78
C SER A 12 9.39 12.87 28.46
N ILE A 13 9.55 12.51 27.18
CA ILE A 13 10.47 11.43 26.79
C ILE A 13 11.90 11.94 26.90
N ARG A 14 12.73 11.29 27.72
CA ARG A 14 14.13 11.67 27.94
C ARG A 14 15.09 10.91 27.02
N GLU A 15 14.84 9.62 26.85
CA GLU A 15 15.68 8.73 26.06
C GLU A 15 15.40 8.79 24.56
N PRO A 16 16.41 8.58 23.70
CA PRO A 16 16.20 8.37 22.27
C PRO A 16 15.32 7.14 21.99
N PHE A 17 14.48 7.24 20.97
CA PHE A 17 13.51 6.22 20.61
C PHE A 17 13.27 6.14 19.10
N VAL A 18 12.66 5.02 18.69
CA VAL A 18 12.10 4.84 17.35
C VAL A 18 10.63 5.26 17.39
N LEU A 19 10.25 6.25 16.57
CA LEU A 19 8.87 6.71 16.45
C LEU A 19 8.15 5.89 15.38
N ILE A 20 6.96 5.39 15.68
CA ILE A 20 6.10 4.69 14.71
C ILE A 20 4.76 5.42 14.65
N THR A 21 4.31 5.78 13.45
CA THR A 21 3.01 6.40 13.20
C THR A 21 2.27 5.62 12.13
N HIS A 22 1.11 5.09 12.48
CA HIS A 22 0.29 4.22 11.64
C HIS A 22 -1.22 4.52 11.84
N ASN A 23 -2.07 3.81 11.11
CA ASN A 23 -3.53 3.77 11.26
C ASN A 23 -4.20 5.14 11.12
N SER A 24 -3.77 5.88 10.09
CA SER A 24 -4.25 7.22 9.75
C SER A 24 -4.05 7.46 8.25
N ASP A 25 -5.00 8.12 7.60
CA ASP A 25 -4.90 8.53 6.20
C ASP A 25 -3.90 9.71 6.02
N GLY A 26 -3.70 10.50 7.08
CA GLY A 26 -2.77 11.62 7.07
C GLY A 26 -1.32 11.20 6.91
N SER A 27 -0.60 11.91 6.03
CA SER A 27 0.82 11.71 5.82
C SER A 27 1.66 12.15 7.03
N ALA A 28 2.66 11.34 7.39
CA ALA A 28 3.74 11.73 8.28
C ALA A 28 5.06 11.76 7.48
N PRO A 29 5.97 12.74 7.72
CA PRO A 29 6.00 13.60 8.90
C PRO A 29 5.16 14.88 8.74
N GLY A 30 4.71 15.22 7.53
CA GLY A 30 3.89 16.42 7.26
C GLY A 30 4.49 17.69 7.90
N ARG A 31 3.65 18.47 8.60
CA ARG A 31 4.09 19.68 9.33
C ARG A 31 5.05 19.42 10.51
N TYR A 32 5.29 18.17 10.88
CA TYR A 32 6.17 17.76 11.96
C TYR A 32 7.57 17.37 11.46
N ILE A 33 7.89 17.64 10.19
CA ILE A 33 9.20 17.33 9.58
C ILE A 33 10.39 17.86 10.39
N ARG A 34 10.24 19.00 11.08
CA ARG A 34 11.27 19.58 11.96
C ARG A 34 11.71 18.64 13.09
N TYR A 35 10.91 17.65 13.48
CA TYR A 35 11.27 16.71 14.53
C TYR A 35 12.24 15.62 14.03
N LEU A 36 12.45 15.46 12.73
CA LEU A 36 13.45 14.51 12.20
C LEU A 36 14.88 14.89 12.59
N SER A 37 15.18 16.17 12.79
CA SER A 37 16.49 16.62 13.27
C SER A 37 16.67 16.42 14.78
N ASN A 38 15.61 16.11 15.52
CA ASN A 38 15.71 15.94 16.97
C ASN A 38 16.47 14.64 17.30
N PRO A 39 17.51 14.70 18.17
CA PRO A 39 18.32 13.53 18.49
C PRO A 39 17.54 12.43 19.22
N LYS A 40 16.40 12.77 19.86
CA LYS A 40 15.53 11.76 20.49
C LYS A 40 14.83 10.87 19.48
N ILE A 41 14.66 11.31 18.23
CA ILE A 41 14.10 10.47 17.17
C ILE A 41 15.28 9.85 16.42
N LEU A 42 15.54 8.58 16.74
CA LEU A 42 16.56 7.78 16.07
C LEU A 42 16.12 7.45 14.63
N HIS A 43 14.91 6.89 14.53
CA HIS A 43 14.24 6.56 13.28
C HIS A 43 12.74 6.84 13.44
N TRP A 44 12.08 7.23 12.35
CA TRP A 44 10.64 7.40 12.26
C TRP A 44 10.08 6.47 11.19
N TYR A 45 9.21 5.55 11.56
CA TYR A 45 8.45 4.72 10.63
C TYR A 45 7.03 5.28 10.45
N ALA A 46 6.65 5.58 9.23
CA ALA A 46 5.41 6.28 8.93
C ALA A 46 4.61 5.60 7.82
N SER A 47 3.33 5.30 8.07
CA SER A 47 2.38 5.03 6.99
C SER A 47 2.12 6.31 6.20
N ASN A 48 1.70 6.17 4.94
CA ASN A 48 1.34 7.32 4.10
C ASN A 48 2.47 8.37 3.93
N LEU A 49 3.74 7.96 3.95
CA LEU A 49 4.89 8.86 3.73
C LEU A 49 4.90 9.42 2.30
N ASN A 50 4.62 10.72 2.14
CA ASN A 50 4.54 11.35 0.82
C ASN A 50 5.89 11.88 0.32
N GLN A 51 6.69 12.48 1.21
CA GLN A 51 7.97 13.07 0.83
C GLN A 51 9.04 12.00 0.56
N LYS A 52 9.80 12.22 -0.53
CA LYS A 52 10.95 11.40 -0.90
C LYS A 52 12.25 11.93 -0.29
N ASN A 53 13.28 11.08 -0.27
CA ASN A 53 14.67 11.44 0.05
C ASN A 53 14.88 12.08 1.44
N LEU A 54 13.99 11.78 2.40
CA LEU A 54 14.14 12.23 3.77
C LEU A 54 15.04 11.27 4.57
N GLN A 55 15.90 11.84 5.41
CA GLN A 55 16.74 11.08 6.34
C GLN A 55 15.96 10.71 7.60
N LYS A 56 16.36 9.61 8.24
CA LYS A 56 15.77 9.07 9.49
C LYS A 56 14.28 8.69 9.43
N ILE A 57 13.60 8.82 8.29
CA ILE A 57 12.21 8.40 8.14
C ILE A 57 12.06 7.35 7.05
N PHE A 58 11.24 6.34 7.33
CA PHE A 58 11.07 5.17 6.48
C PHE A 58 9.58 4.87 6.34
N PRO A 59 9.10 4.54 5.13
CA PRO A 59 7.72 4.16 4.95
C PRO A 59 7.45 2.80 5.60
N ILE A 60 6.24 2.63 6.14
CA ILE A 60 5.68 1.34 6.53
C ILE A 60 4.32 1.15 5.85
N PRO A 61 3.92 -0.10 5.54
CA PRO A 61 2.64 -0.37 4.89
C PRO A 61 1.48 0.07 5.77
N ILE A 62 0.42 0.62 5.18
CA ILE A 62 -0.89 0.67 5.85
C ILE A 62 -1.43 -0.75 6.09
N GLY A 63 -1.04 -1.70 5.24
CA GLY A 63 -1.31 -3.12 5.39
C GLY A 63 -2.75 -3.49 5.04
N LEU A 64 -3.20 -4.64 5.55
CA LEU A 64 -4.60 -5.05 5.46
C LEU A 64 -5.48 -4.20 6.39
N ALA A 65 -6.76 -4.17 6.08
CA ALA A 65 -7.76 -3.51 6.89
C ALA A 65 -7.85 -4.10 8.30
N ASN A 66 -8.21 -3.26 9.29
CA ASN A 66 -8.44 -3.72 10.66
C ASN A 66 -9.64 -4.67 10.71
N THR A 67 -9.57 -5.71 11.56
CA THR A 67 -10.61 -6.75 11.73
C THR A 67 -11.97 -6.21 12.17
N ARG A 68 -12.04 -4.98 12.71
CA ARG A 68 -13.30 -4.29 13.00
C ARG A 68 -14.12 -3.94 11.75
N TRP A 69 -13.53 -4.02 10.56
CA TRP A 69 -14.18 -3.75 9.29
C TRP A 69 -14.37 -5.06 8.52
N GLY A 70 -15.50 -5.22 7.82
CA GLY A 70 -15.80 -6.47 7.11
C GLY A 70 -14.81 -6.86 6.00
N HIS A 71 -14.00 -5.92 5.50
CA HIS A 71 -12.93 -6.19 4.53
C HIS A 71 -11.56 -6.48 5.19
N GLY A 72 -11.48 -6.40 6.52
CA GLY A 72 -10.34 -6.84 7.32
C GLY A 72 -10.57 -8.18 8.02
N ASP A 73 -11.63 -8.90 7.65
CA ASP A 73 -11.98 -10.20 8.22
C ASP A 73 -10.97 -11.26 7.77
N LEU A 74 -10.22 -11.80 8.73
CA LEU A 74 -9.12 -12.73 8.47
C LEU A 74 -9.60 -14.09 7.95
N ASP A 75 -10.79 -14.54 8.35
CA ASP A 75 -11.33 -15.82 7.91
C ASP A 75 -11.72 -15.74 6.43
N LYS A 76 -12.32 -14.61 6.02
CA LYS A 76 -12.63 -14.35 4.61
C LYS A 76 -11.38 -14.22 3.75
N ILE A 77 -10.36 -13.53 4.26
CA ILE A 77 -9.08 -13.39 3.56
C ILE A 77 -8.40 -14.76 3.42
N SER A 78 -8.35 -15.55 4.49
CA SER A 78 -7.77 -16.90 4.48
C SER A 78 -8.53 -17.82 3.51
N PHE A 79 -9.86 -17.77 3.53
CA PHE A 79 -10.70 -18.51 2.59
C PHE A 79 -10.42 -18.10 1.14
N ALA A 80 -10.36 -16.80 0.85
CA ALA A 80 -10.11 -16.31 -0.49
C ALA A 80 -8.71 -16.67 -0.99
N LEU A 81 -7.69 -16.62 -0.13
CA LEU A 81 -6.34 -17.04 -0.47
C LEU A 81 -6.30 -18.51 -0.92
N LYS A 82 -7.03 -19.37 -0.22
CA LYS A 82 -7.09 -20.80 -0.53
C LYS A 82 -7.91 -21.12 -1.79
N ASN A 83 -9.01 -20.41 -2.01
CA ASN A 83 -10.02 -20.82 -3.00
C ASN A 83 -10.10 -19.91 -4.24
N HIS A 84 -9.56 -18.69 -4.19
CA HIS A 84 -9.76 -17.69 -5.23
C HIS A 84 -8.48 -17.09 -5.81
N ARG A 85 -7.32 -17.27 -5.16
CA ARG A 85 -6.02 -16.86 -5.73
C ARG A 85 -5.66 -17.79 -6.88
N LYS A 86 -5.95 -17.39 -8.11
CA LYS A 86 -5.65 -18.18 -9.30
C LYS A 86 -4.19 -18.04 -9.72
N PRO A 87 -3.59 -19.10 -10.32
CA PRO A 87 -2.32 -18.98 -11.00
C PRO A 87 -2.36 -17.91 -12.11
N TRP A 88 -1.26 -17.20 -12.34
CA TRP A 88 -1.12 -16.09 -13.28
C TRP A 88 -1.60 -16.43 -14.69
N SER A 89 -1.36 -17.65 -15.15
CA SER A 89 -1.79 -18.17 -16.46
C SER A 89 -3.30 -18.38 -16.57
N GLN A 90 -4.00 -18.55 -15.45
CA GLN A 90 -5.44 -18.81 -15.38
C GLN A 90 -6.27 -17.55 -15.05
N ARG A 91 -5.61 -16.41 -14.78
CA ARG A 91 -6.26 -15.12 -14.52
C ARG A 91 -6.83 -14.54 -15.81
N THR A 92 -8.15 -14.36 -15.84
CA THR A 92 -8.85 -13.88 -17.05
C THR A 92 -9.07 -12.37 -17.08
N THR A 93 -9.11 -11.70 -15.93
CA THR A 93 -9.22 -10.23 -15.87
C THR A 93 -7.85 -9.61 -16.09
N PHE A 94 -7.68 -8.80 -17.13
CA PHE A 94 -6.39 -8.16 -17.41
C PHE A 94 -6.13 -7.02 -16.42
N LEU A 95 -7.03 -6.04 -16.33
CA LEU A 95 -6.94 -4.93 -15.38
C LEU A 95 -8.22 -4.84 -14.53
N TYR A 96 -8.06 -4.82 -13.21
CA TYR A 96 -9.15 -4.67 -12.26
C TYR A 96 -9.15 -3.29 -11.61
N VAL A 97 -10.33 -2.67 -11.56
CA VAL A 97 -10.55 -1.33 -11.03
C VAL A 97 -11.74 -1.35 -10.07
N ASN A 98 -11.48 -1.12 -8.79
CA ASN A 98 -12.53 -1.02 -7.77
C ASN A 98 -12.14 -0.02 -6.70
N PHE A 99 -12.64 1.21 -6.81
CA PHE A 99 -12.46 2.28 -5.84
C PHE A 99 -13.51 3.39 -5.99
N ALA A 100 -13.86 4.04 -4.88
CA ALA A 100 -14.76 5.19 -4.87
C ALA A 100 -14.03 6.48 -5.31
N ILE A 101 -14.56 7.21 -6.30
CA ILE A 101 -13.91 8.40 -6.87
C ILE A 101 -13.80 9.54 -5.86
N ASP A 102 -14.83 9.73 -5.04
CA ASP A 102 -14.99 10.82 -4.07
C ASP A 102 -13.84 10.98 -3.06
N THR A 103 -13.21 9.88 -2.66
CA THR A 103 -12.08 9.92 -1.70
C THR A 103 -10.82 10.59 -2.26
N ASN A 104 -10.68 10.70 -3.59
CA ASN A 104 -9.62 11.47 -4.25
C ASN A 104 -10.02 11.73 -5.71
N ILE A 105 -10.87 12.74 -5.93
CA ILE A 105 -11.50 13.00 -7.23
C ILE A 105 -10.45 13.20 -8.34
N ASP A 106 -9.38 13.94 -8.06
CA ASP A 106 -8.34 14.24 -9.05
C ASP A 106 -7.65 12.96 -9.56
N GLN A 107 -7.04 12.20 -8.65
CA GLN A 107 -6.25 11.04 -9.05
C GLN A 107 -7.13 9.88 -9.54
N ARG A 108 -8.29 9.66 -8.92
CA ARG A 108 -9.16 8.54 -9.26
C ARG A 108 -9.90 8.74 -10.58
N THR A 109 -10.27 9.98 -10.91
CA THR A 109 -10.86 10.29 -12.23
C THR A 109 -9.84 10.09 -13.34
N LYS A 110 -8.61 10.58 -13.18
CA LYS A 110 -7.52 10.37 -14.14
C LYS A 110 -7.21 8.89 -14.34
N ALA A 111 -7.11 8.14 -13.24
CA ALA A 111 -6.84 6.71 -13.26
C ALA A 111 -7.94 5.91 -14.00
N ILE A 112 -9.22 6.16 -13.70
CA ILE A 112 -10.35 5.49 -14.37
C ILE A 112 -10.42 5.85 -15.85
N SER A 113 -10.26 7.14 -16.18
CA SER A 113 -10.28 7.61 -17.57
C SER A 113 -9.26 6.84 -18.40
N GLN A 114 -8.03 6.75 -17.91
CA GLN A 114 -6.99 6.01 -18.60
C GLN A 114 -7.25 4.50 -18.63
N ALA A 115 -7.66 3.89 -17.52
CA ALA A 115 -7.94 2.46 -17.45
C ALA A 115 -9.07 2.03 -18.41
N SER A 116 -10.04 2.92 -18.65
CA SER A 116 -11.15 2.68 -19.59
C SER A 116 -10.69 2.55 -21.04
N THR A 117 -9.48 3.00 -21.38
CA THR A 117 -8.89 2.84 -22.71
C THR A 117 -8.25 1.46 -22.94
N ILE A 118 -8.10 0.65 -21.88
CA ILE A 118 -7.42 -0.65 -21.93
C ILE A 118 -8.42 -1.77 -22.22
N LYS A 119 -8.02 -2.70 -23.09
CA LYS A 119 -8.78 -3.92 -23.39
C LYS A 119 -8.83 -4.85 -22.17
N ASN A 120 -9.98 -5.50 -21.95
CA ASN A 120 -10.18 -6.46 -20.86
C ASN A 120 -10.01 -5.83 -19.46
N VAL A 121 -10.60 -4.65 -19.27
CA VAL A 121 -10.70 -3.98 -17.99
C VAL A 121 -12.04 -4.33 -17.31
N GLN A 122 -11.98 -4.65 -16.03
CA GLN A 122 -13.15 -4.81 -15.17
C GLN A 122 -13.25 -3.61 -14.23
N ILE A 123 -14.24 -2.75 -14.46
CA ILE A 123 -14.50 -1.57 -13.64
C ILE A 123 -15.74 -1.83 -12.79
N VAL A 124 -15.55 -1.91 -11.47
CA VAL A 124 -16.64 -2.11 -10.50
C VAL A 124 -17.28 -0.76 -10.18
N LYS A 125 -18.56 -0.61 -10.53
CA LYS A 125 -19.33 0.63 -10.32
C LYS A 125 -20.14 0.64 -9.02
N GLU A 126 -20.54 -0.54 -8.56
CA GLU A 126 -21.40 -0.72 -7.39
C GLU A 126 -20.65 -1.36 -6.23
N ARG A 127 -21.17 -1.18 -5.02
CA ARG A 127 -20.57 -1.79 -3.84
C ARG A 127 -20.78 -3.30 -3.88
N ILE A 128 -19.68 -4.04 -3.81
CA ILE A 128 -19.67 -5.50 -3.75
C ILE A 128 -19.27 -5.98 -2.34
N SER A 129 -19.54 -7.25 -2.06
CA SER A 129 -19.10 -7.87 -0.80
C SER A 129 -17.57 -8.03 -0.76
N PRO A 130 -16.97 -8.09 0.44
CA PRO A 130 -15.54 -8.41 0.59
C PRO A 130 -15.13 -9.71 -0.11
N GLU A 131 -15.97 -10.73 -0.09
CA GLU A 131 -15.74 -12.03 -0.69
C GLU A 131 -15.65 -11.93 -2.22
N THR A 132 -16.64 -11.30 -2.85
CA THR A 132 -16.64 -11.06 -4.30
C THR A 132 -15.48 -10.16 -4.71
N TYR A 133 -15.13 -9.18 -3.88
CA TYR A 133 -13.97 -8.31 -4.12
C TYR A 133 -12.65 -9.12 -4.16
N LEU A 134 -12.41 -9.95 -3.15
CA LEU A 134 -11.20 -10.79 -3.09
C LEU A 134 -11.19 -11.81 -4.24
N GLU A 135 -12.34 -12.41 -4.57
CA GLU A 135 -12.47 -13.31 -5.71
C GLU A 135 -12.07 -12.63 -7.04
N GLN A 136 -12.58 -11.41 -7.28
CA GLN A 136 -12.27 -10.64 -8.48
C GLN A 136 -10.79 -10.26 -8.56
N ILE A 137 -10.17 -9.88 -7.43
CA ILE A 137 -8.72 -9.64 -7.38
C ILE A 137 -7.94 -10.92 -7.66
N GLY A 138 -8.35 -12.05 -7.09
CA GLY A 138 -7.71 -13.35 -7.30
C GLY A 138 -7.73 -13.82 -8.76
N ASN A 139 -8.66 -13.31 -9.57
CA ASN A 139 -8.77 -13.54 -11.00
C ASN A 139 -8.09 -12.47 -11.88
N ALA A 140 -7.56 -11.39 -11.29
CA ALA A 140 -6.99 -10.25 -12.01
C ALA A 140 -5.48 -10.29 -12.09
N LYS A 141 -4.90 -10.00 -13.27
CA LYS A 141 -3.45 -9.85 -13.44
C LYS A 141 -2.96 -8.55 -12.79
N PHE A 142 -3.58 -7.43 -13.16
CA PHE A 142 -3.23 -6.10 -12.66
C PHE A 142 -4.38 -5.49 -11.86
N VAL A 143 -4.05 -4.73 -10.81
CA VAL A 143 -5.03 -3.99 -9.99
C VAL A 143 -4.64 -2.53 -9.94
N LEU A 144 -5.56 -1.65 -10.33
CA LEU A 144 -5.33 -0.21 -10.27
C LEU A 144 -5.48 0.31 -8.83
N SER A 145 -4.41 0.90 -8.27
CA SER A 145 -4.39 1.36 -6.88
C SER A 145 -3.95 2.84 -6.77
N PRO A 146 -4.80 3.77 -7.26
CA PRO A 146 -4.54 5.19 -7.09
C PRO A 146 -4.70 5.61 -5.63
N PRO A 147 -4.02 6.68 -5.19
CA PRO A 147 -4.26 7.31 -3.90
C PRO A 147 -5.75 7.53 -3.61
N GLY A 148 -6.14 7.33 -2.36
CA GLY A 148 -7.43 7.73 -1.81
C GLY A 148 -7.27 8.96 -0.93
N THR A 149 -7.94 8.93 0.22
CA THR A 149 -7.73 9.90 1.30
C THR A 149 -6.27 9.90 1.77
N GLY A 150 -5.69 8.70 1.92
CA GLY A 150 -4.25 8.49 2.06
C GLY A 150 -3.60 8.13 0.73
N ILE A 151 -2.27 8.25 0.67
CA ILE A 151 -1.48 7.86 -0.50
C ILE A 151 -1.29 6.34 -0.59
N ASP A 152 -1.30 5.63 0.54
CA ASP A 152 -1.28 4.17 0.62
C ASP A 152 -2.71 3.61 0.68
N CYS A 153 -2.94 2.46 0.07
CA CYS A 153 -4.26 1.83 -0.01
C CYS A 153 -4.21 0.39 0.50
N HIS A 154 -5.21 -0.01 1.30
CA HIS A 154 -5.41 -1.43 1.65
C HIS A 154 -5.45 -2.32 0.40
N ARG A 155 -6.09 -1.83 -0.68
CA ARG A 155 -6.14 -2.49 -2.00
C ARG A 155 -4.78 -2.87 -2.57
N THR A 156 -3.74 -2.07 -2.34
CA THR A 156 -2.39 -2.41 -2.80
C THR A 156 -1.90 -3.69 -2.13
N TRP A 157 -2.10 -3.81 -0.82
CA TRP A 157 -1.68 -4.94 -0.01
C TRP A 157 -2.55 -6.19 -0.25
N GLU A 158 -3.86 -6.00 -0.40
CA GLU A 158 -4.81 -7.06 -0.77
C GLU A 158 -4.51 -7.63 -2.16
N ALA A 159 -4.17 -6.77 -3.13
CA ALA A 159 -3.76 -7.19 -4.46
C ALA A 159 -2.49 -8.05 -4.42
N LEU A 160 -1.45 -7.60 -3.71
CA LEU A 160 -0.21 -8.37 -3.53
C LEU A 160 -0.48 -9.72 -2.87
N LEU A 161 -1.31 -9.74 -1.82
CA LEU A 161 -1.66 -10.95 -1.09
C LEU A 161 -2.39 -11.96 -1.98
N MET A 162 -3.32 -11.48 -2.81
CA MET A 162 -4.06 -12.29 -3.79
C MET A 162 -3.27 -12.53 -5.08
N GLY A 163 -1.97 -12.23 -5.13
CA GLY A 163 -1.06 -12.50 -6.25
C GLY A 163 -1.24 -11.60 -7.50
N ALA A 164 -2.06 -10.55 -7.41
CA ALA A 164 -2.16 -9.56 -8.48
C ALA A 164 -1.01 -8.53 -8.39
N VAL A 165 -0.75 -7.86 -9.51
CA VAL A 165 0.25 -6.78 -9.60
C VAL A 165 -0.46 -5.43 -9.41
N PRO A 166 -0.29 -4.75 -8.26
CA PRO A 166 -0.86 -3.43 -8.09
C PRO A 166 -0.08 -2.39 -8.91
N ILE A 167 -0.81 -1.41 -9.45
CA ILE A 167 -0.26 -0.26 -10.16
C ILE A 167 -0.49 0.98 -9.28
N VAL A 168 0.61 1.63 -8.89
CA VAL A 168 0.64 2.72 -7.92
C VAL A 168 1.36 3.94 -8.48
N LEU A 169 1.02 5.12 -7.96
CA LEU A 169 1.79 6.33 -8.26
C LEU A 169 3.04 6.42 -7.40
N THR A 170 4.06 7.01 -8.01
CA THR A 170 5.34 7.29 -7.38
C THR A 170 5.17 8.25 -6.20
N SER A 171 5.78 7.94 -5.06
CA SER A 171 5.67 8.73 -3.81
C SER A 171 6.79 8.39 -2.83
N GLY A 172 6.76 8.93 -1.61
CA GLY A 172 7.63 8.49 -0.52
C GLY A 172 7.46 7.01 -0.13
N LEU A 173 6.46 6.32 -0.67
CA LEU A 173 6.24 4.88 -0.49
C LEU A 173 6.99 4.00 -1.49
N ASP A 174 7.67 4.56 -2.50
CA ASP A 174 8.44 3.78 -3.48
C ASP A 174 9.33 2.69 -2.84
N PRO A 175 10.04 2.94 -1.71
CA PRO A 175 10.86 1.91 -1.06
C PRO A 175 10.12 0.67 -0.55
N LEU A 176 8.79 0.75 -0.39
CA LEU A 176 7.95 -0.41 -0.12
C LEU A 176 7.71 -1.18 -1.41
N PHE A 177 7.23 -0.49 -2.44
CA PHE A 177 6.74 -1.10 -3.66
C PHE A 177 7.85 -1.72 -4.51
N THR A 178 9.06 -1.17 -4.48
CA THR A 178 10.24 -1.75 -5.17
C THR A 178 10.67 -3.11 -4.62
N LYS A 179 10.21 -3.50 -3.42
CA LYS A 179 10.45 -4.82 -2.82
C LYS A 179 9.36 -5.84 -3.15
N THR A 180 8.45 -5.48 -4.04
CA THR A 180 7.26 -6.28 -4.39
C THR A 180 7.12 -6.36 -5.90
N ARG A 181 6.11 -7.10 -6.37
CA ARG A 181 5.74 -7.15 -7.79
C ARG A 181 4.99 -5.89 -8.29
N SER A 182 4.87 -4.84 -7.48
CA SER A 182 4.12 -3.62 -7.82
C SER A 182 4.75 -2.88 -9.00
N ILE A 183 3.91 -2.26 -9.84
CA ILE A 183 4.35 -1.34 -10.88
C ILE A 183 4.17 0.09 -10.39
N ILE A 184 5.28 0.83 -10.33
CA ILE A 184 5.30 2.24 -9.96
C ILE A 184 5.32 3.07 -11.24
N ILE A 185 4.35 3.98 -11.38
CA ILE A 185 4.30 4.97 -12.46
C ILE A 185 4.29 6.38 -11.88
N ASP A 186 4.74 7.36 -12.66
CA ASP A 186 4.71 8.79 -12.28
C ASP A 186 3.47 9.52 -12.81
N ASP A 187 2.85 9.00 -13.87
CA ASP A 187 1.66 9.56 -14.48
C ASP A 187 0.76 8.45 -15.04
N TRP A 188 -0.56 8.65 -14.92
CA TRP A 188 -1.54 7.68 -15.40
C TRP A 188 -1.42 7.45 -16.90
N SER A 189 -1.05 8.43 -17.73
CA SER A 189 -0.92 8.28 -19.19
C SER A 189 0.00 7.15 -19.64
N LYS A 190 0.93 6.67 -18.79
CA LYS A 190 1.77 5.50 -19.06
C LYS A 190 0.99 4.18 -19.08
N LEU A 191 -0.16 4.15 -18.42
CA LEU A 191 -1.01 2.98 -18.30
C LEU A 191 -1.63 2.65 -19.67
N SER A 192 -1.07 1.65 -20.34
CA SER A 192 -1.58 1.11 -21.60
C SER A 192 -1.51 -0.41 -21.60
N TYR A 193 -2.26 -1.05 -22.50
CA TYR A 193 -2.19 -2.51 -22.67
C TYR A 193 -0.76 -2.98 -22.98
N ASN A 194 -0.06 -2.29 -23.89
CA ASN A 194 1.30 -2.66 -24.28
C ASN A 194 2.30 -2.48 -23.14
N PHE A 195 2.19 -1.37 -22.40
CA PHE A 195 3.02 -1.13 -21.22
C PHE A 195 2.84 -2.25 -20.19
N LEU A 196 1.61 -2.56 -19.79
CA LEU A 196 1.34 -3.61 -18.80
C LEU A 196 1.74 -5.00 -19.30
N SER A 197 1.51 -5.31 -20.58
CA SER A 197 1.84 -6.61 -21.16
C SER A 197 3.35 -6.86 -21.25
N SER A 198 4.18 -5.82 -21.13
CA SER A 198 5.65 -5.97 -21.05
C SER A 198 6.12 -6.58 -19.73
N PHE A 199 5.27 -6.58 -18.70
CA PHE A 199 5.58 -7.20 -17.40
C PHE A 199 5.08 -8.64 -17.39
N ASN A 200 6.00 -9.60 -17.24
CA ASN A 200 5.66 -10.99 -17.02
C ASN A 200 5.92 -11.40 -15.56
N SER A 201 4.86 -11.41 -14.74
CA SER A 201 4.93 -11.78 -13.33
C SER A 201 4.68 -13.27 -13.08
N SER A 202 4.71 -14.13 -14.10
CA SER A 202 4.47 -15.57 -13.95
C SER A 202 5.54 -16.30 -13.12
N LEU A 203 6.76 -15.76 -13.07
CA LEU A 203 7.90 -16.40 -12.39
C LEU A 203 7.83 -16.26 -10.87
N ASP A 204 7.12 -15.24 -10.37
CA ASP A 204 7.01 -14.91 -8.95
C ASP A 204 5.58 -15.11 -8.43
N ASP A 205 4.77 -15.93 -9.10
CA ASP A 205 3.34 -15.98 -8.87
C ASP A 205 2.98 -16.39 -7.42
N ASP A 206 3.75 -17.33 -6.86
CA ASP A 206 3.60 -17.81 -5.48
C ASP A 206 4.27 -16.91 -4.44
N TYR A 207 5.19 -16.04 -4.84
CA TYR A 207 5.99 -15.22 -3.93
C TYR A 207 5.16 -14.14 -3.23
N VAL A 208 5.08 -14.21 -1.90
CA VAL A 208 4.50 -13.16 -1.05
C VAL A 208 5.66 -12.38 -0.40
N PRO A 209 5.84 -11.08 -0.69
CA PRO A 209 6.96 -10.32 -0.15
C PRO A 209 6.97 -10.25 1.38
N ASP A 210 8.15 -10.39 1.99
CA ASP A 210 8.34 -10.33 3.45
C ASP A 210 7.73 -9.07 4.09
N ILE A 211 7.72 -7.95 3.35
CA ILE A 211 7.18 -6.68 3.83
C ILE A 211 5.67 -6.71 4.12
N LEU A 212 4.94 -7.74 3.68
CA LEU A 212 3.53 -7.93 4.03
C LEU A 212 3.36 -8.47 5.46
N TYR A 213 4.39 -9.07 6.05
CA TYR A 213 4.30 -9.71 7.35
C TYR A 213 4.67 -8.74 8.48
N ALA A 214 3.87 -8.74 9.55
CA ALA A 214 4.13 -7.90 10.72
C ALA A 214 5.49 -8.21 11.38
N ASP A 215 5.91 -9.48 11.36
CA ASP A 215 7.19 -9.92 11.93
C ASP A 215 8.40 -9.28 11.26
N TYR A 216 8.36 -9.07 9.94
CA TYR A 216 9.41 -8.35 9.21
C TYR A 216 9.62 -6.95 9.78
N TRP A 217 8.52 -6.23 10.01
CA TRP A 217 8.56 -4.87 10.54
C TRP A 217 8.96 -4.84 12.01
N HIS A 218 8.43 -5.76 12.82
CA HIS A 218 8.85 -5.92 14.20
C HIS A 218 10.37 -6.09 14.29
N GLN A 219 10.95 -7.07 13.58
CA GLN A 219 12.40 -7.29 13.55
C GLN A 219 13.18 -6.06 13.06
N THR A 220 12.66 -5.37 12.04
CA THR A 220 13.25 -4.14 11.49
C THR A 220 13.34 -3.03 12.54
N PHE A 221 12.26 -2.79 13.30
CA PHE A 221 12.23 -1.78 14.34
C PHE A 221 13.22 -2.09 15.47
N PHE A 222 13.29 -3.36 15.90
CA PHE A 222 14.23 -3.80 16.94
C PHE A 222 15.69 -3.68 16.51
N LYS A 223 16.01 -4.00 15.25
CA LYS A 223 17.37 -3.86 14.71
C LYS A 223 17.83 -2.41 14.72
N HIS A 224 16.95 -1.47 14.35
CA HIS A 224 17.29 -0.04 14.33
C HIS A 224 17.32 0.59 15.72
N ARG A 225 16.68 -0.01 16.72
CA ARG A 225 16.86 0.38 18.12
C ARG A 225 18.28 0.08 18.64
N LYS A 226 18.93 -0.99 18.17
CA LYS A 226 20.23 -1.47 18.67
C LYS A 226 21.46 -0.82 18.01
N LYS A 227 21.31 -0.15 16.87
CA LYS A 227 22.44 0.44 16.10
C LYS A 227 22.98 1.77 16.67
N VAL A 228 22.69 2.06 17.94
CA VAL A 228 23.20 3.25 18.65
C VAL A 228 24.19 2.78 19.71
N THR A 229 25.33 2.29 19.24
CA THR A 229 26.56 2.06 20.01
C THR A 229 27.73 2.43 19.13
#